data_AF-A0A4R4M1X2-F1
#
_entry.id   AF-A0A4R4M1X2-F1
#
_cell.length_a   1.000
_cell.length_b   1.000
_cell.length_c   1.000
_cell.angle_alpha   90.00
_cell.angle_beta   90.00
_cell.angle_gamma   90.00
#
_symmetry.space_group_name_H-M   'P 1'
#
loop_
_entity.id
_entity.type
_entity.pdbx_description
1 polymer ?
#
loop_
_entity_poly.entity_id
_entity_poly.type
_entity_poly.pdbx_seq_one_letter_code
_entity_poly.pdbx_strand_id
1 'polypeptide(L)'
;MTNIIIAGGAALVFVMLGTPVWIRIVNRLGYGQMIRDEGPEAHLNKRGTPTMGGTVFIVGSLVGYAVAHLVTGTEPTISGMLVLFLMTGLGLVGFVDDYIKVFKQRSLGLRSGAKMIGIILVGVVFAVASLNFPNGYQVTPAAPS
;
A
#
# COMPACT_ATOMS: atom_id res chain seq x y z
N MET A 1 5.91 -13.22 -19.46
CA MET A 1 4.65 -13.64 -18.79
C MET A 1 4.90 -14.37 -17.48
N THR A 2 5.90 -15.26 -17.41
CA THR A 2 6.28 -16.02 -16.20
C THR A 2 6.43 -15.15 -14.94
N ASN A 3 7.13 -14.02 -15.03
CA ASN A 3 7.33 -13.10 -13.90
C ASN A 3 6.02 -12.55 -13.32
N ILE A 4 5.04 -12.26 -14.18
CA ILE A 4 3.75 -11.70 -13.74
C ILE A 4 2.97 -12.75 -12.95
N ILE A 5 2.98 -14.00 -13.43
CA ILE A 5 2.30 -15.13 -12.77
C ILE A 5 2.95 -15.41 -11.41
N ILE A 6 4.28 -15.45 -11.35
CA ILE A 6 5.03 -15.67 -10.10
C ILE A 6 4.78 -14.50 -9.13
N ALA A 7 4.84 -13.26 -9.61
CA ALA A 7 4.59 -12.09 -8.77
C ALA A 7 3.19 -12.09 -8.18
N GLY A 8 2.17 -12.33 -9.01
CA GLY A 8 0.78 -12.40 -8.58
C GLY A 8 0.53 -13.55 -7.60
N GLY A 9 1.05 -14.75 -7.88
CA GLY A 9 0.94 -15.90 -7.00
C GLY A 9 1.62 -15.68 -5.64
N ALA A 10 2.85 -15.17 -5.64
CA ALA A 10 3.59 -14.87 -4.42
C ALA A 10 2.91 -13.77 -3.59
N ALA A 11 2.44 -12.69 -4.22
CA ALA A 11 1.70 -11.63 -3.56
C ALA A 11 0.40 -12.15 -2.94
N LEU A 12 -0.34 -12.99 -3.65
CA LEU A 12 -1.58 -13.58 -3.16
C LEU A 12 -1.35 -14.45 -1.93
N VAL A 13 -0.35 -15.35 -1.98
CA VAL A 13 0.01 -16.19 -0.82
C VAL A 13 0.44 -15.32 0.36
N PHE A 14 1.25 -14.29 0.11
CA PHE A 14 1.68 -13.36 1.15
C PHE A 14 0.49 -12.64 1.79
N VAL A 15 -0.45 -12.11 1.00
CA VAL A 15 -1.61 -11.40 1.53
C VAL A 15 -2.54 -12.34 2.30
N MET A 16 -2.80 -13.54 1.78
CA MET A 16 -3.65 -14.53 2.44
C MET A 16 -3.11 -14.93 3.83
N LEU A 17 -1.81 -15.15 3.93
CA LEU A 17 -1.16 -15.51 5.19
C LEU A 17 -0.87 -14.30 6.09
N GLY A 18 -0.56 -13.15 5.49
CA GLY A 18 -0.18 -11.92 6.17
C GLY A 18 -1.37 -11.19 6.79
N THR A 19 -2.55 -11.22 6.15
CA THR A 19 -3.76 -10.57 6.65
C THR A 19 -4.18 -11.04 8.06
N PRO A 20 -4.31 -12.35 8.36
CA PRO A 20 -4.67 -12.79 9.71
C PRO A 20 -3.60 -12.44 10.76
N VAL A 21 -2.32 -12.45 10.38
CA VAL A 21 -1.22 -12.01 11.26
C VAL A 21 -1.32 -10.51 11.53
N TRP A 22 -1.57 -9.72 10.49
CA TRP A 22 -1.74 -8.27 10.59
C TRP A 22 -2.92 -7.89 11.49
N ILE A 23 -4.06 -8.57 11.34
CA ILE A 23 -5.23 -8.39 12.22
C ILE A 23 -4.84 -8.64 13.68
N ARG A 24 -4.10 -9.71 13.97
CA ARG A 24 -3.63 -10.00 15.35
C ARG A 24 -2.69 -8.93 15.88
N ILE A 25 -1.77 -8.41 15.07
CA ILE A 25 -0.85 -7.33 15.45
C ILE A 25 -1.64 -6.06 15.78
N VAL A 26 -2.53 -5.63 14.89
CA VAL A 26 -3.35 -4.43 15.08
C VAL A 26 -4.23 -4.57 16.33
N ASN A 27 -4.80 -5.75 16.58
CA ASN A 27 -5.57 -6.02 17.80
C ASN A 27 -4.69 -5.92 19.06
N ARG A 28 -3.46 -6.44 19.03
CA ARG A 28 -2.50 -6.37 20.16
C ARG A 28 -2.02 -4.95 20.45
N LEU A 29 -1.92 -4.10 19.43
CA LEU A 29 -1.55 -2.69 19.59
C LEU A 29 -2.66 -1.85 20.26
N GLY A 30 -3.75 -2.49 20.75
CA GLY A 30 -4.85 -1.81 21.44
C GLY A 30 -5.81 -1.10 20.49
N TYR A 31 -5.57 -1.16 19.18
CA TYR A 31 -6.41 -0.52 18.17
C TYR A 31 -7.74 -1.25 17.96
N GLY A 32 -7.85 -2.50 18.44
CA GLY A 32 -9.12 -3.24 18.52
C GLY A 32 -9.99 -2.87 19.73
N GLN A 33 -9.43 -2.21 20.75
CA GLN A 33 -10.13 -1.85 22.01
C GLN A 33 -10.79 -0.46 21.98
N MET A 34 -10.61 0.33 20.92
CA MET A 34 -11.36 1.59 20.70
C MET A 34 -12.83 1.38 20.29
N ILE A 35 -13.32 0.14 20.39
CA ILE A 35 -14.74 -0.19 20.36
C ILE A 35 -15.15 -0.30 21.82
N ARG A 36 -15.52 0.83 22.43
CA ARG A 36 -16.04 0.88 23.80
C ARG A 36 -17.30 -0.01 23.90
N ASP A 37 -17.37 -0.79 24.97
CA ASP A 37 -18.46 -1.69 25.39
C ASP A 37 -19.81 -0.98 25.70
N GLU A 38 -20.21 0.08 24.98
CA GLU A 38 -21.37 0.91 25.36
C GLU A 38 -22.40 1.13 24.23
N GLY A 39 -22.80 0.06 23.51
CA GLY A 39 -23.88 0.19 22.52
C GLY A 39 -24.68 -1.10 22.32
N PRO A 40 -26.03 -1.04 22.21
CA PRO A 40 -26.89 -2.22 22.15
C PRO A 40 -26.51 -3.17 21.01
N GLU A 41 -26.76 -4.45 21.25
CA GLU A 41 -26.27 -5.62 20.52
C GLU A 41 -26.54 -5.62 18.99
N ALA A 42 -27.42 -4.76 18.49
CA ALA A 42 -27.76 -4.66 17.07
C ALA A 42 -26.66 -4.06 16.17
N HIS A 43 -25.66 -3.34 16.73
CA HIS A 43 -24.55 -2.76 15.96
C HIS A 43 -23.25 -3.58 16.01
N LEU A 44 -23.33 -4.88 16.38
CA LEU A 44 -22.19 -5.80 16.49
C LEU A 44 -21.65 -6.32 15.15
N ASN A 45 -22.45 -6.32 14.08
CA ASN A 45 -22.12 -7.01 12.82
C ASN A 45 -21.29 -6.22 11.80
N LYS A 46 -20.85 -4.99 12.13
CA LYS A 46 -19.92 -4.20 11.29
C LYS A 46 -18.56 -4.01 11.96
N ARG A 47 -18.16 -4.94 12.82
CA ARG A 47 -17.00 -4.83 13.70
C ARG A 47 -15.86 -5.72 13.22
N GLY A 48 -14.65 -5.16 13.20
CA GLY A 48 -13.42 -5.95 13.18
C GLY A 48 -12.54 -5.86 11.94
N THR A 49 -12.94 -5.14 10.87
CA THR A 49 -12.04 -4.97 9.72
C THR A 49 -11.02 -3.87 10.02
N PRO A 50 -9.71 -4.17 10.08
CA PRO A 50 -8.71 -3.17 10.39
C PRO A 50 -8.75 -2.05 9.35
N THR A 51 -8.80 -0.80 9.81
CA THR A 51 -8.75 0.41 8.97
C THR A 51 -7.41 0.62 8.26
N MET A 52 -6.47 -0.33 8.37
CA MET A 52 -5.15 -0.30 7.73
C MET A 52 -4.87 -1.56 6.89
N GLY A 53 -5.91 -2.21 6.35
CA GLY A 53 -5.74 -3.43 5.54
C GLY A 53 -4.92 -3.24 4.26
N GLY A 54 -4.95 -2.03 3.66
CA GLY A 54 -4.21 -1.70 2.45
C GLY A 54 -2.69 -1.87 2.57
N THR A 55 -2.13 -1.77 3.78
CA THR A 55 -0.70 -1.97 4.03
C THR A 55 -0.25 -3.38 3.66
N VAL A 56 -1.07 -4.40 3.96
CA VAL A 56 -0.74 -5.80 3.64
C VAL A 56 -0.67 -6.02 2.14
N PHE A 57 -1.53 -5.36 1.37
CA PHE A 57 -1.50 -5.41 -0.09
C PHE A 57 -0.27 -4.70 -0.67
N ILE A 58 0.12 -3.54 -0.14
CA ILE A 58 1.33 -2.84 -0.57
C ILE A 58 2.56 -3.71 -0.32
N VAL A 59 2.71 -4.24 0.90
CA VAL A 59 3.82 -5.12 1.26
C VAL A 59 3.79 -6.40 0.43
N GLY A 60 2.62 -7.00 0.23
CA GLY A 60 2.45 -8.19 -0.61
C GLY A 60 2.85 -7.96 -2.06
N SER A 61 2.49 -6.83 -2.66
CA SER A 61 2.90 -6.46 -4.01
C SER A 61 4.41 -6.25 -4.12
N LEU A 62 5.04 -5.61 -3.13
CA LEU A 62 6.49 -5.41 -3.08
C LEU A 62 7.23 -6.75 -2.96
N VAL A 63 6.78 -7.62 -2.05
CA VAL A 63 7.34 -8.97 -1.87
C VAL A 63 7.13 -9.82 -3.12
N GLY A 64 5.94 -9.82 -3.70
CA GLY A 64 5.64 -10.57 -4.91
C GLY A 64 6.51 -10.14 -6.09
N TYR A 65 6.69 -8.83 -6.29
CA TYR A 65 7.59 -8.31 -7.32
C TYR A 65 9.04 -8.71 -7.07
N ALA A 66 9.54 -8.57 -5.83
CA ALA A 66 10.90 -8.96 -5.47
C ALA A 66 11.14 -10.46 -5.70
N VAL A 67 10.24 -11.32 -5.22
CA VAL A 67 10.31 -12.77 -5.40
C VAL A 67 10.32 -13.14 -6.88
N ALA A 68 9.46 -12.52 -7.69
CA ALA A 68 9.44 -12.80 -9.12
C ALA A 68 10.78 -12.50 -9.81
N HIS A 69 11.40 -11.35 -9.50
CA HIS A 69 12.70 -10.98 -10.11
C HIS A 69 13.85 -11.83 -9.57
N LEU A 70 13.83 -12.21 -8.29
CA LEU A 70 14.80 -13.11 -7.70
C LEU A 70 14.72 -14.53 -8.30
N VAL A 71 13.51 -15.06 -8.50
CA VAL A 71 13.30 -16.42 -9.02
C VAL A 71 13.61 -16.50 -10.51
N THR A 72 13.28 -15.47 -11.27
CA THR A 72 13.45 -15.46 -12.74
C THR A 72 14.79 -14.89 -13.19
N GLY A 73 15.55 -14.27 -12.29
CA GLY A 73 16.83 -13.65 -12.59
C GLY A 73 16.75 -12.45 -13.54
N THR A 74 15.55 -11.94 -13.80
CA THR A 74 15.35 -10.79 -14.70
C THR A 74 15.58 -9.48 -13.97
N GLU A 75 16.16 -8.50 -14.65
CA GLU A 75 16.34 -7.16 -14.09
C GLU A 75 15.00 -6.42 -13.94
N PRO A 76 14.79 -5.70 -12.82
CA PRO A 76 13.63 -4.83 -12.63
C PRO A 76 13.53 -3.76 -13.72
N THR A 77 12.35 -3.59 -14.30
CA THR A 77 12.10 -2.51 -15.25
C THR A 77 11.88 -1.19 -14.52
N ILE A 78 12.37 -0.09 -15.10
CA ILE A 78 12.19 1.27 -14.55
C ILE A 78 10.70 1.59 -14.43
N SER A 79 9.90 1.26 -15.45
CA SER A 79 8.44 1.40 -15.39
C SER A 79 7.82 0.64 -14.21
N GLY A 80 8.26 -0.59 -13.94
CA GLY A 80 7.80 -1.38 -12.78
C GLY A 80 8.16 -0.72 -11.45
N MET A 81 9.41 -0.26 -11.32
CA MET A 81 9.88 0.44 -10.12
C MET A 81 9.12 1.75 -9.87
N LEU A 82 8.83 2.52 -10.90
CA LEU A 82 8.06 3.77 -10.79
C LEU A 82 6.62 3.52 -10.33
N VAL A 83 5.96 2.49 -10.85
CA VAL A 83 4.59 2.13 -10.44
C VAL A 83 4.58 1.65 -8.98
N LEU A 84 5.56 0.84 -8.57
CA LEU A 84 5.70 0.41 -7.17
C LEU A 84 5.99 1.60 -6.25
N PHE A 85 6.82 2.55 -6.69
CA PHE A 85 7.05 3.80 -5.97
C PHE A 85 5.74 4.59 -5.80
N LEU A 86 4.97 4.78 -6.87
CA LEU A 86 3.70 5.52 -6.82
C LEU A 86 2.71 4.85 -5.87
N MET A 87 2.53 3.54 -6.01
CA MET A 87 1.64 2.73 -5.15
C MET A 87 2.06 2.85 -3.68
N THR A 88 3.35 2.68 -3.39
CA THR A 88 3.88 2.73 -2.03
C THR A 88 3.80 4.14 -1.46
N GLY A 89 4.14 5.18 -2.22
CA GLY A 89 4.10 6.57 -1.80
C GLY A 89 2.69 7.05 -1.45
N LEU A 90 1.71 6.78 -2.33
CA LEU A 90 0.31 7.11 -2.05
C LEU A 90 -0.25 6.25 -0.90
N GLY A 91 0.15 4.99 -0.85
CA GLY A 91 -0.17 4.07 0.23
C GLY A 91 0.33 4.53 1.59
N LEU A 92 1.54 5.08 1.66
CA LEU A 92 2.11 5.67 2.88
C LEU A 92 1.32 6.89 3.33
N VAL A 93 0.93 7.78 2.42
CA VAL A 93 0.09 8.95 2.76
C VAL A 93 -1.25 8.49 3.35
N GLY A 94 -1.88 7.46 2.77
CA GLY A 94 -3.10 6.84 3.29
C GLY A 94 -2.89 6.17 4.66
N PHE A 95 -1.81 5.40 4.81
CA PHE A 95 -1.46 4.75 6.06
C PHE A 95 -1.24 5.75 7.19
N VAL A 96 -0.55 6.87 6.93
CA VAL A 96 -0.35 7.93 7.91
C VAL A 96 -1.67 8.62 8.28
N ASP A 97 -2.56 8.85 7.31
CA ASP A 97 -3.91 9.39 7.56
C ASP A 97 -4.71 8.48 8.51
N ASP A 98 -4.72 7.18 8.23
CA ASP A 98 -5.45 6.19 9.04
C ASP A 98 -4.79 5.95 10.40
N TYR A 99 -3.46 5.93 10.46
CA TYR A 99 -2.71 5.86 11.72
C TYR A 99 -3.05 7.04 12.64
N ILE A 100 -3.13 8.27 12.10
CA ILE A 100 -3.49 9.45 12.91
C ILE A 100 -4.93 9.38 13.41
N LYS A 101 -5.90 8.91 12.61
CA LYS A 101 -7.29 8.72 13.06
C LYS A 101 -7.36 7.79 14.26
N VAL A 102 -6.63 6.67 14.18
CA VAL A 102 -6.57 5.65 15.22
C VAL A 102 -5.84 6.18 16.46
N PHE A 103 -4.65 6.75 16.30
CA PHE A 103 -3.85 7.27 17.42
C PHE A 103 -4.54 8.42 18.17
N LYS A 104 -5.19 9.33 17.44
CA LYS A 104 -5.88 10.49 18.04
C LYS A 104 -7.33 10.22 18.43
N GLN A 105 -7.81 8.98 18.28
CA GLN A 105 -9.17 8.54 18.62
C GLN A 105 -10.28 9.46 18.07
N ARG A 106 -10.09 9.99 16.86
CA ARG A 106 -11.00 10.98 16.26
C ARG A 106 -11.28 10.63 14.80
N SER A 107 -12.46 11.02 14.32
CA SER A 107 -12.86 10.76 12.92
C SER A 107 -12.04 11.54 11.89
N LEU A 108 -11.42 12.67 12.29
CA LEU A 108 -10.57 13.47 11.43
C LEU A 108 -9.11 12.97 11.44
N GLY A 109 -8.62 12.50 10.29
CA GLY A 109 -7.22 12.10 10.12
C GLY A 109 -6.28 13.27 9.92
N LEU A 110 -5.46 13.18 8.88
CA LEU A 110 -4.62 14.28 8.40
C LEU A 110 -5.46 15.51 8.11
N ARG A 111 -4.90 16.69 8.34
CA ARG A 111 -5.49 17.94 7.86
C ARG A 111 -5.58 17.85 6.32
N SER A 112 -6.74 18.21 5.76
CA SER A 112 -7.01 18.09 4.30
C SER A 112 -5.84 18.60 3.44
N GLY A 113 -5.28 19.76 3.79
CA GLY A 113 -4.11 20.32 3.11
C GLY A 113 -2.85 19.45 3.19
N ALA A 114 -2.53 18.87 4.35
CA ALA A 114 -1.37 17.98 4.49
C ALA A 114 -1.52 16.70 3.67
N LYS A 115 -2.73 16.14 3.59
CA LYS A 115 -3.02 14.97 2.76
C LYS A 115 -2.86 15.28 1.28
N MET A 116 -3.40 16.41 0.82
CA MET A 116 -3.22 16.88 -0.54
C MET A 116 -1.75 17.11 -0.89
N ILE A 117 -0.98 17.78 -0.02
CA ILE A 117 0.44 18.02 -0.23
C ILE A 117 1.19 16.69 -0.41
N GLY A 118 0.89 15.68 0.42
CA GLY A 118 1.51 14.35 0.29
C GLY A 118 1.21 13.68 -1.05
N ILE A 119 -0.05 13.69 -1.48
CA ILE A 119 -0.46 13.11 -2.78
C ILE A 119 0.18 13.87 -3.94
N ILE A 120 0.15 15.21 -3.91
CA ILE A 120 0.74 16.06 -4.94
C ILE A 120 2.24 15.84 -5.02
N LEU A 121 2.95 15.81 -3.90
CA LEU A 121 4.39 15.59 -3.86
C LEU A 121 4.75 14.24 -4.49
N VAL A 122 4.09 13.17 -4.08
CA VAL A 122 4.33 11.82 -4.65
C VAL A 122 4.01 11.80 -6.14
N GLY A 123 2.90 12.41 -6.56
CA GLY A 123 2.50 12.49 -7.97
C GLY A 123 3.47 13.29 -8.83
N VAL A 124 3.96 14.43 -8.34
CA VAL A 124 4.95 15.27 -9.03
C VAL A 124 6.28 14.53 -9.16
N VAL A 125 6.76 13.90 -8.08
CA VAL A 125 8.00 13.10 -8.13
C VAL A 125 7.86 11.97 -9.15
N PHE A 126 6.72 11.27 -9.16
CA PHE A 126 6.44 10.23 -10.16
C PHE A 126 6.44 10.78 -11.59
N ALA A 127 5.76 11.92 -11.84
CA ALA A 127 5.66 12.52 -13.16
C ALA A 127 7.03 13.01 -13.68
N VAL A 128 7.84 13.62 -12.81
CA VAL A 128 9.20 14.02 -13.17
C VAL A 128 10.05 12.79 -13.45
N ALA A 129 10.00 11.77 -12.59
CA ALA A 129 10.78 10.56 -12.77
C ALA A 129 10.38 9.79 -14.05
N SER A 130 9.09 9.71 -14.37
CA SER A 130 8.60 9.03 -15.58
C SER A 130 9.05 9.70 -16.89
N LEU A 131 9.42 10.98 -16.84
CA LEU A 131 9.95 11.72 -17.98
C LEU A 131 11.49 11.69 -18.05
N ASN A 132 12.19 11.48 -16.93
CA ASN A 132 13.64 11.57 -16.86
C ASN A 132 14.36 10.21 -16.87
N PHE A 133 13.66 9.11 -16.60
CA PHE A 133 14.27 7.77 -16.58
C PHE A 133 13.83 6.94 -17.79
N PRO A 134 14.58 6.97 -18.90
CA PRO A 134 14.30 6.14 -20.06
C PRO A 134 14.59 4.67 -19.80
N ASN A 135 13.74 3.78 -20.34
CA ASN A 135 13.97 2.34 -20.38
C ASN A 135 15.18 2.01 -21.27
N GLY A 136 15.63 0.75 -21.27
CA GLY A 136 16.79 0.29 -22.06
C GLY A 136 16.71 0.52 -23.58
N TYR A 137 15.54 0.93 -24.09
CA TYR A 137 15.32 1.34 -25.49
C TYR A 137 15.33 2.87 -25.69
N GLN A 138 15.83 3.64 -24.72
CA GLN A 138 15.81 5.12 -24.69
C GLN A 138 14.41 5.77 -24.70
N VAL A 139 13.35 4.97 -24.51
CA VAL A 139 11.97 5.45 -24.42
C VAL A 139 11.62 5.72 -22.96
N THR A 140 11.13 6.92 -22.67
CA THR A 140 10.65 7.27 -21.32
C THR A 140 9.28 6.65 -21.07
N PRO A 141 8.98 6.22 -19.83
CA PRO A 141 7.67 5.67 -19.48
C PRO A 141 6.46 6.55 -19.83
N ALA A 142 6.67 7.85 -20.03
CA ALA A 142 5.63 8.82 -20.40
C ALA A 142 5.73 9.33 -21.86
N ALA A 143 6.57 8.71 -22.71
CA ALA A 143 6.67 9.09 -24.11
C ALA A 143 5.37 8.75 -24.87
N PRO A 144 4.89 9.64 -25.77
CA PRO A 144 3.81 9.27 -26.69
C PRO A 144 4.31 8.16 -27.61
N SER A 145 3.56 7.06 -27.65
CA SER A 145 3.76 5.90 -28.53
C SER A 145 3.67 6.25 -30.00
#